data_AF-A0A166QMG4-F1
#
_entry.id   AF-A0A166QMG4-F1
#
_cell.length_a   1.000
_cell.length_b   1.000
_cell.length_c   1.000
_cell.angle_alpha   90.00
_cell.angle_beta   90.00
_cell.angle_gamma   90.00
#
_symmetry.space_group_name_H-M   'P 1'
#
loop_
_entity.id
_entity.type
_entity.pdbx_description
1 polymer ?
#
loop_
_entity_poly.entity_id
_entity_poly.type
_entity_poly.pdbx_seq_one_letter_code
_entity_poly.pdbx_strand_id
1 'polypeptide(L)'
;MSSNTLDETFRTATENKIIPGAVLVAINKSGTLNYAKAFGKTGVSPDAKPLTLDSTFWLASCTKLLTTIAALQCVERGLFSLDSPDDIARLLPEIAAPEILSFETTGTPVTAPAKNRITLRQLLTHTSGMAYEFMDPRLAAWRQTPAGSRAGAHDDEFMSQYLLPLLYEPGESWMYSMGLDWAGKLVERANGGVTLETYMQQHIWDPLDMLDITFHLEKKTRVEQRRVEMTARIPESGLLILDTKKNELAPEVVGYASGGGGLWGSAPEYLKVLASLLRDDGKLLGSATVAEMFKPQLSQASKDSWMQMLHIPEANAAFTGNVNLGTEFSWGLGGMYSWEDLPGRRKKGSLAWGGLPNLFWWIDPAAGIAGLYASQVMPAGDTKSTELFEEFEKDIYKQAQVISESARSDTQFTVHEFTAYASASRSENYMPLHCLGCCGTFMAHSKVLQSLVMITATFSKIGNK
;
A
#
# COMPACT_ATOMS: atom_id res chain seq x y z
N MET A 1 19.66 1.09 -27.96
CA MET A 1 18.82 1.13 -26.73
C MET A 1 19.01 -0.21 -26.05
N SER A 2 19.46 -0.24 -24.79
CA SER A 2 19.42 -1.48 -24.01
C SER A 2 17.97 -1.82 -23.70
N SER A 3 17.53 -3.05 -23.98
CA SER A 3 16.30 -3.57 -23.38
C SER A 3 16.49 -3.57 -21.86
N ASN A 4 15.53 -3.02 -21.12
CA ASN A 4 15.55 -3.13 -19.68
C ASN A 4 15.34 -4.61 -19.31
N THR A 5 16.22 -5.18 -18.48
CA THR A 5 16.19 -6.62 -18.20
C THR A 5 14.87 -7.06 -17.57
N LEU A 6 14.29 -6.22 -16.71
CA LEU A 6 12.97 -6.44 -16.12
C LEU A 6 11.85 -6.48 -17.17
N ASP A 7 11.80 -5.49 -18.08
CA ASP A 7 10.77 -5.40 -19.11
C ASP A 7 10.76 -6.63 -20.04
N GLU A 8 11.94 -7.20 -20.30
CA GLU A 8 12.08 -8.39 -21.14
C GLU A 8 11.77 -9.69 -20.38
N THR A 9 12.07 -9.76 -19.08
CA THR A 9 11.61 -10.85 -18.20
C THR A 9 10.08 -10.92 -18.20
N PHE A 10 9.38 -9.79 -18.04
CA PHE A 10 7.91 -9.76 -18.04
C PHE A 10 7.29 -10.00 -19.41
N ARG A 11 7.91 -9.52 -20.50
CA ARG A 11 7.54 -9.92 -21.87
C ARG A 11 7.62 -11.44 -22.02
N THR A 12 8.79 -12.01 -21.74
CA THR A 12 9.07 -13.45 -21.86
C THR A 12 8.10 -14.29 -21.01
N ALA A 13 7.80 -13.84 -19.78
CA ALA A 13 6.85 -14.52 -18.90
C ALA A 13 5.42 -14.53 -19.45
N THR A 14 4.96 -13.44 -20.06
CA THR A 14 3.59 -13.34 -20.62
C THR A 14 3.46 -14.05 -21.96
N GLU A 15 4.48 -13.97 -22.83
CA GLU A 15 4.53 -14.69 -24.10
C GLU A 15 4.58 -16.22 -23.90
N ASN A 16 5.33 -16.70 -22.90
CA ASN A 16 5.36 -18.11 -22.50
C ASN A 16 4.19 -18.53 -21.59
N LYS A 17 3.19 -17.67 -21.34
CA LYS A 17 2.00 -17.94 -20.52
C LYS A 17 2.32 -18.38 -19.08
N ILE A 18 3.41 -17.88 -18.51
CA ILE A 18 3.75 -18.07 -17.09
C ILE A 18 2.74 -17.33 -16.20
N ILE A 19 2.37 -16.11 -16.59
CA ILE A 19 1.24 -15.33 -16.07
C ILE A 19 0.41 -14.80 -17.26
N PRO A 20 -0.90 -14.50 -17.10
CA PRO A 20 -1.69 -13.89 -18.17
C PRO A 20 -1.17 -12.48 -18.50
N GLY A 21 -0.75 -11.75 -17.48
CA GLY A 21 -0.28 -10.38 -17.55
C GLY A 21 -0.19 -9.75 -16.16
N ALA A 22 0.46 -8.59 -16.10
CA ALA A 22 0.60 -7.78 -14.89
C ALA A 22 0.75 -6.30 -15.23
N VAL A 23 0.35 -5.43 -14.31
CA VAL A 23 0.69 -4.00 -14.31
C VAL A 23 1.65 -3.73 -13.14
N LEU A 24 2.76 -3.09 -13.46
CA LEU A 24 3.85 -2.79 -12.54
C LEU A 24 3.98 -1.28 -12.40
N VAL A 25 3.90 -0.78 -11.17
CA VAL A 25 4.02 0.66 -10.89
C VAL A 25 4.92 0.90 -9.67
N ALA A 26 5.86 1.84 -9.76
CA ALA A 26 6.73 2.23 -8.65
C ALA A 26 7.24 3.67 -8.79
N ILE A 27 7.48 4.33 -7.66
CA ILE A 27 7.93 5.72 -7.60
C ILE A 27 8.89 5.92 -6.43
N ASN A 28 9.84 6.86 -6.55
CA ASN A 28 10.63 7.33 -5.40
C ASN A 28 10.09 8.67 -4.85
N LYS A 29 10.52 9.03 -3.64
CA LYS A 29 10.01 10.22 -2.91
C LYS A 29 10.22 11.54 -3.67
N SER A 30 11.22 11.62 -4.54
CA SER A 30 11.52 12.76 -5.41
C SER A 30 10.81 12.73 -6.77
N GLY A 31 10.15 11.63 -7.15
CA GLY A 31 9.56 11.43 -8.49
C GLY A 31 10.58 11.27 -9.63
N THR A 32 11.88 11.15 -9.33
CA THR A 32 12.94 10.94 -10.33
C THR A 32 13.03 9.49 -10.81
N LEU A 33 12.55 8.54 -10.00
CA LEU A 33 12.12 7.22 -10.45
C LEU A 33 10.59 7.26 -10.54
N ASN A 34 10.05 6.95 -11.71
CA ASN A 34 8.63 6.74 -11.96
C ASN A 34 8.50 5.63 -13.02
N TYR A 35 8.37 4.39 -12.54
CA TYR A 35 8.20 3.21 -13.39
C TYR A 35 6.71 2.88 -13.49
N ALA A 36 6.19 2.77 -14.72
CA ALA A 36 4.83 2.34 -14.98
C ALA A 36 4.80 1.53 -16.28
N LYS A 37 4.50 0.22 -16.20
CA LYS A 37 4.39 -0.68 -17.35
C LYS A 37 3.24 -1.67 -17.21
N ALA A 38 2.70 -2.09 -18.35
CA ALA A 38 1.69 -3.14 -18.47
C ALA A 38 2.22 -4.23 -19.41
N PHE A 39 2.03 -5.49 -19.06
CA PHE A 39 2.53 -6.65 -19.80
C PHE A 39 1.44 -7.71 -19.96
N GLY A 40 1.44 -8.41 -21.09
CA GLY A 40 0.49 -9.49 -21.37
C GLY A 40 -0.93 -9.03 -21.67
N LYS A 41 -1.90 -9.83 -21.26
CA LYS A 41 -3.34 -9.68 -21.54
C LYS A 41 -4.17 -9.48 -20.28
N THR A 42 -5.39 -9.01 -20.45
CA THR A 42 -6.42 -8.87 -19.40
C THR A 42 -6.90 -10.20 -18.83
N GLY A 43 -6.28 -11.33 -19.16
CA GLY A 43 -6.71 -12.67 -18.78
C GLY A 43 -6.29 -13.73 -19.80
N VAL A 44 -7.04 -14.83 -19.90
CA VAL A 44 -6.73 -15.99 -20.74
C VAL A 44 -7.81 -16.37 -21.75
N SER A 45 -8.97 -15.71 -21.74
CA SER A 45 -10.00 -15.92 -22.76
C SER A 45 -9.48 -15.62 -24.18
N PRO A 46 -10.04 -16.24 -25.24
CA PRO A 46 -9.57 -16.03 -26.62
C PRO A 46 -9.59 -14.57 -27.06
N ASP A 47 -10.58 -13.81 -26.59
CA ASP A 47 -10.82 -12.39 -26.84
C ASP A 47 -10.15 -11.45 -25.81
N ALA A 48 -9.42 -11.98 -24.82
CA ALA A 48 -8.71 -11.18 -23.81
C ALA A 48 -7.79 -10.16 -24.47
N LYS A 49 -7.95 -8.89 -24.08
CA LYS A 49 -7.32 -7.70 -24.68
C LYS A 49 -5.89 -7.54 -24.15
N PRO A 50 -5.00 -6.75 -24.79
CA PRO A 50 -3.75 -6.34 -24.17
C PRO A 50 -4.01 -5.61 -22.84
N LEU A 51 -3.19 -5.84 -21.81
CA LEU A 51 -3.26 -5.07 -20.57
C LEU A 51 -2.83 -3.61 -20.80
N THR A 52 -3.48 -2.69 -20.09
CA THR A 52 -3.16 -1.26 -20.08
C THR A 52 -2.89 -0.79 -18.65
N LEU A 53 -2.24 0.36 -18.48
CA LEU A 53 -2.00 0.94 -17.15
C LEU A 53 -3.31 1.25 -16.41
N ASP A 54 -4.37 1.58 -17.13
CA ASP A 54 -5.69 1.92 -16.60
C ASP A 54 -6.66 0.71 -16.53
N SER A 55 -6.15 -0.50 -16.79
CA SER A 55 -6.90 -1.74 -16.57
C SER A 55 -7.27 -1.91 -15.10
N THR A 56 -8.46 -2.44 -14.85
CA THR A 56 -9.11 -2.48 -13.53
C THR A 56 -8.96 -3.86 -12.89
N PHE A 57 -8.34 -3.89 -11.71
CA PHE A 57 -8.10 -5.07 -10.91
C PHE A 57 -9.10 -5.11 -9.75
N TRP A 58 -9.51 -6.31 -9.32
CA TRP A 58 -10.01 -6.44 -7.95
C TRP A 58 -8.80 -6.29 -7.02
N LEU A 59 -8.80 -5.23 -6.21
CA LEU A 59 -7.69 -4.89 -5.32
C LEU A 59 -7.70 -5.76 -4.06
N ALA A 60 -8.82 -6.44 -3.77
CA ALA A 60 -8.98 -7.33 -2.62
C ALA A 60 -8.45 -6.67 -1.33
N SER A 61 -7.59 -7.36 -0.59
CA SER A 61 -7.04 -6.88 0.68
C SER A 61 -6.10 -5.66 0.59
N CYS A 62 -5.74 -5.17 -0.60
CA CYS A 62 -5.13 -3.84 -0.73
C CYS A 62 -6.09 -2.73 -0.24
N THR A 63 -7.41 -2.98 -0.26
CA THR A 63 -8.44 -2.11 0.33
C THR A 63 -8.14 -1.72 1.78
N LYS A 64 -7.52 -2.63 2.56
CA LYS A 64 -7.24 -2.44 3.99
C LYS A 64 -6.40 -1.20 4.30
N LEU A 65 -5.52 -0.78 3.38
CA LEU A 65 -4.72 0.45 3.54
C LEU A 65 -5.60 1.71 3.45
N LEU A 66 -6.50 1.79 2.48
CA LEU A 66 -7.41 2.94 2.33
C LEU A 66 -8.40 3.02 3.49
N THR A 67 -8.92 1.88 3.97
CA THR A 67 -9.80 1.85 5.14
C THR A 67 -9.06 2.25 6.42
N THR A 68 -7.77 1.89 6.54
CA THR A 68 -6.92 2.38 7.63
C THR A 68 -6.74 3.89 7.57
N ILE A 69 -6.47 4.47 6.39
CA ILE A 69 -6.36 5.92 6.21
C ILE A 69 -7.68 6.61 6.59
N ALA A 70 -8.83 6.10 6.15
CA ALA A 70 -10.13 6.66 6.49
C ALA A 70 -10.42 6.62 8.01
N ALA A 71 -10.04 5.53 8.69
CA ALA A 71 -10.14 5.43 10.14
C ALA A 71 -9.20 6.40 10.86
N LEU A 72 -7.95 6.53 10.39
CA LEU A 72 -6.96 7.46 10.96
C LEU A 72 -7.35 8.93 10.75
N GLN A 73 -7.93 9.29 9.61
CA GLN A 73 -8.53 10.62 9.39
C GLN A 73 -9.64 10.94 10.40
N CYS A 74 -10.42 9.94 10.83
CA CYS A 74 -11.42 10.11 11.88
C CYS A 74 -10.81 10.24 13.28
N VAL A 75 -9.66 9.60 13.53
CA VAL A 75 -8.86 9.80 14.77
C VAL A 75 -8.27 11.21 14.83
N GLU A 76 -7.71 11.72 13.73
CA GLU A 76 -7.20 13.11 13.66
C GLU A 76 -8.30 14.16 13.87
N ARG A 77 -9.54 13.85 13.45
CA ARG A 77 -10.74 14.67 13.68
C ARG A 77 -11.34 14.48 15.09
N GLY A 78 -10.80 13.59 15.91
CA GLY A 78 -11.29 13.31 17.27
C GLY A 78 -12.65 12.61 17.33
N LEU A 79 -13.09 11.95 16.25
CA LEU A 79 -14.40 11.28 16.18
C LEU A 79 -14.43 9.95 16.95
N PHE A 80 -13.26 9.35 17.14
CA PHE A 80 -12.97 8.18 18.00
C PHE A 80 -11.44 8.07 18.19
N SER A 81 -10.98 7.31 19.18
CA SER A 81 -9.54 7.07 19.42
C SER A 81 -9.09 5.65 19.06
N LEU A 82 -7.81 5.48 18.73
CA LEU A 82 -7.20 4.16 18.45
C LEU A 82 -7.42 3.14 19.59
N ASP A 83 -7.29 3.59 20.84
CA ASP A 83 -7.23 2.72 22.02
C ASP A 83 -8.47 2.83 22.92
N SER A 84 -9.58 3.37 22.40
CA SER A 84 -10.84 3.56 23.14
C SER A 84 -11.81 2.42 22.86
N PRO A 85 -12.02 1.48 23.81
CA PRO A 85 -13.06 0.46 23.67
C PRO A 85 -14.47 1.04 23.88
N ASP A 86 -14.59 2.24 24.45
CA ASP A 86 -15.86 2.95 24.61
C ASP A 86 -16.33 3.57 23.29
N ASP A 87 -15.41 3.94 22.39
CA ASP A 87 -15.79 4.31 21.01
C ASP A 87 -16.30 3.11 20.22
N ILE A 88 -15.70 1.92 20.42
CA ILE A 88 -16.25 0.66 19.87
C ILE A 88 -17.63 0.37 20.47
N ALA A 89 -17.85 0.54 21.78
CA ALA A 89 -19.17 0.34 22.38
C ALA A 89 -20.23 1.37 21.92
N ARG A 90 -19.81 2.61 21.66
CA ARG A 90 -20.68 3.70 21.20
C ARG A 90 -21.09 3.59 19.73
N LEU A 91 -20.21 3.08 18.87
CA LEU A 91 -20.41 3.06 17.42
C LEU A 91 -20.64 1.65 16.85
N LEU A 92 -20.08 0.61 17.47
CA LEU A 92 -20.18 -0.80 17.07
C LEU A 92 -20.64 -1.67 18.26
N PRO A 93 -21.81 -1.40 18.87
CA PRO A 93 -22.30 -2.13 20.04
C PRO A 93 -22.38 -3.65 19.81
N GLU A 94 -22.50 -4.11 18.57
CA GLU A 94 -22.58 -5.52 18.17
C GLU A 94 -21.29 -6.31 18.46
N ILE A 95 -20.13 -5.64 18.55
CA ILE A 95 -18.83 -6.26 18.89
C ILE A 95 -18.24 -5.73 20.20
N ALA A 96 -19.04 -5.01 21.01
CA ALA A 96 -18.58 -4.31 22.20
C ALA A 96 -18.37 -5.22 23.44
N ALA A 97 -19.11 -6.33 23.48
CA ALA A 97 -19.02 -7.37 24.51
C ALA A 97 -18.93 -8.75 23.83
N PRO A 98 -17.81 -9.05 23.14
CA PRO A 98 -17.67 -10.26 22.36
C PRO A 98 -17.43 -11.49 23.25
N GLU A 99 -17.78 -12.67 22.74
CA GLU A 99 -17.45 -13.95 23.37
C GLU A 99 -16.28 -14.64 22.67
N ILE A 100 -15.49 -15.40 23.42
CA ILE A 100 -14.40 -16.25 22.92
C ILE A 100 -14.92 -17.68 22.73
N LEU A 101 -14.58 -18.28 21.59
CA LEU A 101 -14.93 -19.65 21.23
C LEU A 101 -13.97 -20.66 21.83
N SER A 102 -14.55 -21.65 22.50
CA SER A 102 -13.88 -22.83 23.03
C SER A 102 -14.70 -24.09 22.71
N PHE A 103 -14.19 -25.27 23.09
CA PHE A 103 -14.82 -26.54 22.80
C PHE A 103 -14.84 -27.42 24.05
N GLU A 104 -15.97 -28.08 24.29
CA GLU A 104 -16.03 -29.17 25.25
C GLU A 104 -15.21 -30.38 24.79
N THR A 105 -14.92 -31.30 25.71
CA THR A 105 -14.37 -32.64 25.39
C THR A 105 -15.29 -33.47 24.48
N THR A 106 -16.57 -33.09 24.35
CA THR A 106 -17.54 -33.67 23.42
C THR A 106 -17.36 -33.20 21.97
N GLY A 107 -16.53 -32.18 21.71
CA GLY A 107 -16.45 -31.48 20.43
C GLY A 107 -17.54 -30.43 20.24
N THR A 108 -18.37 -30.16 21.25
CA THR A 108 -19.42 -29.14 21.19
C THR A 108 -18.81 -27.73 21.25
N PRO A 109 -19.11 -26.81 20.30
CA PRO A 109 -18.69 -25.41 20.38
C PRO A 109 -19.38 -24.70 21.55
N VAL A 110 -18.61 -24.07 22.44
CA VAL A 110 -19.13 -23.30 23.59
C VAL A 110 -18.38 -21.97 23.73
N THR A 111 -19.12 -20.92 24.04
CA THR A 111 -18.59 -19.55 24.13
C THR A 111 -18.60 -19.03 25.56
N ALA A 112 -17.69 -18.10 25.86
CA ALA A 112 -17.61 -17.39 27.14
C ALA A 112 -17.20 -15.92 26.92
N PRO A 113 -17.69 -14.95 27.71
CA PRO A 113 -17.35 -13.53 27.52
C PRO A 113 -15.83 -13.27 27.55
N ALA A 114 -15.33 -12.44 26.63
CA ALA A 114 -13.97 -11.93 26.66
C ALA A 114 -13.75 -11.04 27.90
N LYS A 115 -12.53 -11.06 28.46
CA LYS A 115 -12.12 -10.14 29.54
C LYS A 115 -11.67 -8.79 28.95
N ASN A 116 -10.96 -8.84 27.82
CA ASN A 116 -10.48 -7.65 27.13
C ASN A 116 -11.55 -7.14 26.15
N ARG A 117 -11.71 -5.82 26.05
CA ARG A 117 -12.61 -5.18 25.08
C ARG A 117 -11.83 -4.78 23.82
N ILE A 118 -12.49 -4.89 22.67
CA ILE A 118 -11.88 -4.56 21.37
C ILE A 118 -11.61 -3.05 21.27
N THR A 119 -10.47 -2.67 20.68
CA THR A 119 -10.12 -1.30 20.28
C THR A 119 -9.92 -1.17 18.77
N LEU A 120 -9.95 0.05 18.23
CA LEU A 120 -9.66 0.29 16.82
C LEU A 120 -8.23 -0.14 16.45
N ARG A 121 -7.22 0.08 17.31
CA ARG A 121 -5.85 -0.40 17.08
C ARG A 121 -5.82 -1.91 16.87
N GLN A 122 -6.61 -2.67 17.63
CA GLN A 122 -6.69 -4.12 17.48
C GLN A 122 -7.40 -4.55 16.18
N LEU A 123 -8.42 -3.82 15.74
CA LEU A 123 -9.07 -4.02 14.44
C LEU A 123 -8.10 -3.77 13.27
N LEU A 124 -7.33 -2.67 13.32
CA LEU A 124 -6.33 -2.30 12.29
C LEU A 124 -5.10 -3.20 12.26
N THR A 125 -4.83 -3.94 13.36
CA THR A 125 -3.62 -4.77 13.51
C THR A 125 -3.87 -6.28 13.47
N HIS A 126 -5.12 -6.72 13.26
CA HIS A 126 -5.53 -8.13 13.30
C HIS A 126 -5.21 -8.83 14.64
N THR A 127 -5.34 -8.09 15.74
CA THR A 127 -5.14 -8.59 17.13
C THR A 127 -6.43 -8.58 17.97
N SER A 128 -7.59 -8.31 17.36
CA SER A 128 -8.90 -8.19 18.03
C SER A 128 -9.55 -9.52 18.48
N GLY A 129 -8.86 -10.65 18.34
CA GLY A 129 -9.46 -11.98 18.55
C GLY A 129 -10.25 -12.51 17.36
N MET A 130 -10.67 -11.64 16.43
CA MET A 130 -11.44 -12.01 15.23
C MET A 130 -10.61 -12.82 14.23
N ALA A 131 -11.28 -13.62 13.38
CA ALA A 131 -10.70 -14.30 12.24
C ALA A 131 -11.75 -14.53 11.15
N TYR A 132 -11.32 -14.67 9.88
CA TYR A 132 -12.22 -15.11 8.81
C TYR A 132 -12.64 -16.58 9.01
N GLU A 133 -13.92 -16.91 8.78
CA GLU A 133 -14.45 -18.27 8.98
C GLU A 133 -13.72 -19.33 8.16
N PHE A 134 -13.33 -19.01 6.92
CA PHE A 134 -12.55 -19.89 6.04
C PHE A 134 -11.09 -20.11 6.47
N MET A 135 -10.61 -19.41 7.51
CA MET A 135 -9.24 -19.54 8.04
C MET A 135 -9.16 -20.38 9.33
N ASP A 136 -10.28 -20.63 10.02
CA ASP A 136 -10.27 -21.48 11.21
C ASP A 136 -11.52 -22.39 11.26
N PRO A 137 -11.37 -23.73 11.19
CA PRO A 137 -12.49 -24.66 11.16
C PRO A 137 -13.34 -24.64 12.44
N ARG A 138 -12.83 -24.06 13.55
CA ARG A 138 -13.61 -23.81 14.77
C ARG A 138 -14.80 -22.88 14.49
N LEU A 139 -14.59 -21.83 13.71
CA LEU A 139 -15.63 -20.86 13.37
C LEU A 139 -16.69 -21.49 12.48
N ALA A 140 -16.27 -22.26 11.46
CA ALA A 140 -17.18 -23.02 10.61
C ALA A 140 -18.02 -24.03 11.42
N ALA A 141 -17.42 -24.73 12.40
CA ALA A 141 -18.14 -25.63 13.30
C ALA A 141 -19.15 -24.87 14.20
N TRP A 142 -18.77 -23.70 14.73
CA TRP A 142 -19.68 -22.86 15.52
C TRP A 142 -20.82 -22.28 14.68
N ARG A 143 -20.58 -21.92 13.40
CA ARG A 143 -21.59 -21.40 12.46
C ARG A 143 -22.76 -22.37 12.28
N GLN A 144 -22.52 -23.68 12.32
CA GLN A 144 -23.56 -24.72 12.22
C GLN A 144 -24.44 -24.86 13.47
N THR A 145 -24.13 -24.17 14.58
CA THR A 145 -24.94 -24.24 15.81
C THR A 145 -26.22 -23.39 15.72
N PRO A 146 -27.22 -23.62 16.61
CA PRO A 146 -28.39 -22.74 16.74
C PRO A 146 -28.06 -21.29 17.15
N ALA A 147 -26.87 -21.02 17.67
CA ALA A 147 -26.37 -19.66 17.90
C ALA A 147 -25.73 -19.09 16.62
N GLY A 148 -24.81 -19.85 16.02
CA GLY A 148 -24.11 -19.46 14.79
C GLY A 148 -25.03 -19.14 13.62
N SER A 149 -26.09 -19.93 13.44
CA SER A 149 -27.12 -19.72 12.40
C SER A 149 -28.03 -18.52 12.63
N ARG A 150 -28.13 -18.00 13.87
CA ARG A 150 -28.97 -16.83 14.19
C ARG A 150 -28.26 -15.50 13.98
N ALA A 151 -26.94 -15.43 14.13
CA ALA A 151 -26.20 -14.18 14.03
C ALA A 151 -26.15 -13.58 12.60
N GLY A 152 -26.69 -14.26 11.58
CA GLY A 152 -26.99 -13.65 10.28
C GLY A 152 -28.22 -12.73 10.26
N ALA A 153 -29.11 -12.84 11.26
CA ALA A 153 -30.40 -12.13 11.30
C ALA A 153 -30.31 -10.75 12.01
N HIS A 154 -29.59 -9.82 11.39
CA HIS A 154 -29.47 -8.42 11.82
C HIS A 154 -29.76 -7.46 10.65
N ASP A 155 -30.07 -6.19 10.96
CA ASP A 155 -30.46 -5.17 9.97
C ASP A 155 -29.35 -4.82 8.95
N ASP A 156 -28.09 -5.15 9.24
CA ASP A 156 -26.95 -5.06 8.32
C ASP A 156 -26.54 -6.49 7.87
N GLU A 157 -27.14 -6.96 6.78
CA GLU A 157 -26.97 -8.32 6.22
C GLU A 157 -25.50 -8.63 5.84
N PHE A 158 -24.68 -7.61 5.58
CA PHE A 158 -23.26 -7.82 5.31
C PHE A 158 -22.48 -8.00 6.61
N MET A 159 -22.62 -7.09 7.57
CA MET A 159 -21.89 -7.17 8.83
C MET A 159 -22.37 -8.31 9.75
N SER A 160 -23.61 -8.80 9.59
CA SER A 160 -24.15 -9.95 10.33
C SER A 160 -23.36 -11.24 10.08
N GLN A 161 -22.87 -11.44 8.86
CA GLN A 161 -22.01 -12.57 8.49
C GLN A 161 -20.69 -12.55 9.28
N TYR A 162 -20.25 -11.36 9.69
CA TYR A 162 -19.04 -11.11 10.47
C TYR A 162 -19.28 -11.05 11.98
N LEU A 163 -20.50 -11.33 12.46
CA LEU A 163 -20.77 -11.65 13.85
C LEU A 163 -20.39 -13.11 14.12
N LEU A 164 -19.13 -13.25 14.53
CA LEU A 164 -18.43 -14.49 14.90
C LEU A 164 -17.81 -14.30 16.30
N PRO A 165 -17.72 -15.37 17.13
CA PRO A 165 -16.96 -15.32 18.36
C PRO A 165 -15.46 -15.21 18.08
N LEU A 166 -14.71 -14.69 19.04
CA LEU A 166 -13.27 -14.54 18.98
C LEU A 166 -12.56 -15.88 19.18
N LEU A 167 -11.32 -16.00 18.70
CA LEU A 167 -10.48 -17.18 18.88
C LEU A 167 -9.50 -17.06 20.07
N TYR A 168 -9.35 -15.85 20.62
CA TYR A 168 -8.46 -15.49 21.73
C TYR A 168 -8.88 -14.12 22.31
N GLU A 169 -8.34 -13.74 23.48
CA GLU A 169 -8.58 -12.44 24.11
C GLU A 169 -7.99 -11.27 23.28
N PRO A 170 -8.73 -10.17 23.03
CA PRO A 170 -8.22 -9.02 22.30
C PRO A 170 -6.86 -8.53 22.83
N GLY A 171 -5.86 -8.49 21.94
CA GLY A 171 -4.48 -8.07 22.22
C GLY A 171 -3.47 -9.19 22.55
N GLU A 172 -3.92 -10.43 22.79
CA GLU A 172 -3.04 -11.51 23.29
C GLU A 172 -2.43 -12.41 22.19
N SER A 173 -2.95 -12.36 20.96
CA SER A 173 -2.43 -13.11 19.80
C SER A 173 -2.64 -12.31 18.50
N TRP A 174 -2.53 -12.95 17.33
CA TRP A 174 -2.72 -12.36 16.01
C TRP A 174 -3.44 -13.36 15.09
N MET A 175 -4.44 -12.91 14.33
CA MET A 175 -5.10 -13.71 13.30
C MET A 175 -5.78 -12.84 12.24
N TYR A 176 -5.56 -13.15 10.97
CA TYR A 176 -6.08 -12.36 9.86
C TYR A 176 -7.61 -12.38 9.78
N SER A 177 -8.21 -11.20 9.61
CA SER A 177 -9.63 -10.99 9.94
C SER A 177 -10.30 -9.83 9.21
N MET A 178 -11.63 -9.80 9.33
CA MET A 178 -12.52 -8.70 8.93
C MET A 178 -12.44 -7.45 9.83
N GLY A 179 -11.37 -7.28 10.62
CA GLY A 179 -11.21 -6.12 11.49
C GLY A 179 -11.30 -4.79 10.73
N LEU A 180 -10.88 -4.77 9.47
CA LEU A 180 -10.98 -3.59 8.59
C LEU A 180 -12.39 -3.37 8.03
N ASP A 181 -13.24 -4.39 7.90
CA ASP A 181 -14.65 -4.20 7.55
C ASP A 181 -15.39 -3.50 8.70
N TRP A 182 -15.09 -3.90 9.94
CA TRP A 182 -15.56 -3.21 11.16
C TRP A 182 -14.98 -1.80 11.30
N ALA A 183 -13.69 -1.58 10.98
CA ALA A 183 -13.11 -0.23 10.95
C ALA A 183 -13.76 0.67 9.88
N GLY A 184 -14.13 0.11 8.72
CA GLY A 184 -14.96 0.78 7.73
C GLY A 184 -16.32 1.19 8.30
N LYS A 185 -17.02 0.27 8.99
CA LYS A 185 -18.30 0.57 9.65
C LYS A 185 -18.18 1.63 10.76
N LEU A 186 -17.04 1.67 11.46
CA LEU A 186 -16.72 2.72 12.43
C LEU A 186 -16.66 4.10 11.78
N VAL A 187 -16.03 4.21 10.60
CA VAL A 187 -15.98 5.44 9.80
C VAL A 187 -17.38 5.86 9.34
N GLU A 188 -18.18 4.95 8.79
CA GLU A 188 -19.56 5.26 8.35
C GLU A 188 -20.39 5.86 9.50
N ARG A 189 -20.45 5.15 10.63
CA ARG A 189 -21.28 5.54 11.78
C ARG A 189 -20.77 6.80 12.48
N ALA A 190 -19.46 7.01 12.56
CA ALA A 190 -18.87 8.23 13.12
C ALA A 190 -19.17 9.48 12.28
N ASN A 191 -19.39 9.32 10.97
CA ASN A 191 -19.71 10.40 10.04
C ASN A 191 -21.21 10.42 9.68
N GLY A 192 -22.08 9.98 10.59
CA GLY A 192 -23.53 10.12 10.47
C GLY A 192 -24.21 9.13 9.52
N GLY A 193 -23.55 8.04 9.14
CA GLY A 193 -24.08 7.02 8.24
C GLY A 193 -23.81 7.24 6.75
N VAL A 194 -22.86 8.12 6.40
CA VAL A 194 -22.33 8.18 5.01
C VAL A 194 -21.63 6.86 4.67
N THR A 195 -21.78 6.39 3.43
CA THR A 195 -21.14 5.13 3.01
C THR A 195 -19.63 5.27 2.92
N LEU A 196 -18.90 4.17 3.09
CA LEU A 196 -17.44 4.16 2.98
C LEU A 196 -16.95 4.61 1.59
N GLU A 197 -17.69 4.28 0.51
CA GLU A 197 -17.49 4.85 -0.85
C GLU A 197 -17.52 6.40 -0.82
N THR A 198 -18.56 6.99 -0.22
CA THR A 198 -18.75 8.45 -0.17
C THR A 198 -17.65 9.12 0.64
N TYR A 199 -17.26 8.52 1.77
CA TYR A 199 -16.17 9.01 2.61
C TYR A 199 -14.83 8.95 1.88
N MET A 200 -14.49 7.81 1.26
CA MET A 200 -13.23 7.66 0.53
C MET A 200 -13.16 8.56 -0.70
N GLN A 201 -14.26 8.78 -1.43
CA GLN A 201 -14.32 9.73 -2.53
C GLN A 201 -13.90 11.13 -2.04
N GLN A 202 -14.57 11.65 -1.01
CA GLN A 202 -14.35 13.02 -0.52
C GLN A 202 -13.01 13.24 0.21
N HIS A 203 -12.40 12.21 0.77
CA HIS A 203 -11.26 12.36 1.69
C HIS A 203 -9.99 11.59 1.32
N ILE A 204 -10.03 10.72 0.31
CA ILE A 204 -8.84 10.01 -0.19
C ILE A 204 -8.72 10.19 -1.70
N TRP A 205 -9.81 10.01 -2.45
CA TRP A 205 -9.77 9.98 -3.91
C TRP A 205 -9.75 11.37 -4.54
N ASP A 206 -10.68 12.26 -4.15
CA ASP A 206 -10.71 13.65 -4.64
C ASP A 206 -9.41 14.43 -4.32
N PRO A 207 -8.81 14.35 -3.10
CA PRO A 207 -7.52 14.98 -2.80
C PRO A 207 -6.32 14.46 -3.61
N LEU A 208 -6.47 13.32 -4.30
CA LEU A 208 -5.44 12.67 -5.12
C LEU A 208 -5.84 12.58 -6.61
N ASP A 209 -6.93 13.23 -7.02
CA ASP A 209 -7.48 13.16 -8.38
C ASP A 209 -7.74 11.70 -8.85
N MET A 210 -8.14 10.80 -7.95
CA MET A 210 -8.37 9.38 -8.26
C MET A 210 -9.79 9.18 -8.82
N LEU A 211 -9.86 8.79 -10.09
CA LEU A 211 -11.11 8.67 -10.85
C LEU A 211 -11.50 7.19 -11.06
N ASP A 212 -10.52 6.33 -11.29
CA ASP A 212 -10.67 4.92 -11.67
C ASP A 212 -10.52 3.96 -10.48
N ILE A 213 -11.30 4.21 -9.42
CA ILE A 213 -11.42 3.39 -8.21
C ILE A 213 -12.87 3.41 -7.68
N THR A 214 -13.39 2.32 -7.10
CA THR A 214 -14.71 2.26 -6.43
C THR A 214 -14.90 0.92 -5.70
N PHE A 215 -15.83 0.86 -4.74
CA PHE A 215 -16.45 -0.38 -4.26
C PHE A 215 -17.57 -0.87 -5.21
N HIS A 216 -18.28 0.06 -5.85
CA HIS A 216 -19.47 -0.18 -6.66
C HIS A 216 -19.15 -0.30 -8.15
N LEU A 217 -18.58 -1.44 -8.54
CA LEU A 217 -18.27 -1.75 -9.93
C LEU A 217 -19.52 -1.60 -10.83
N GLU A 218 -20.69 -2.01 -10.35
CA GLU A 218 -21.97 -1.95 -11.06
C GLU A 218 -22.46 -0.53 -11.35
N LYS A 219 -21.95 0.47 -10.63
CA LYS A 219 -22.31 1.89 -10.79
C LYS A 219 -21.29 2.67 -11.62
N LYS A 220 -20.12 2.09 -11.93
CA LYS A 220 -18.97 2.81 -12.51
C LYS A 220 -18.50 2.16 -13.81
N THR A 221 -19.33 2.25 -14.85
CA THR A 221 -19.15 1.62 -16.18
C THR A 221 -17.74 1.75 -16.77
N ARG A 222 -17.06 2.89 -16.62
CA ARG A 222 -15.68 3.08 -17.09
C ARG A 222 -14.68 2.15 -16.39
N VAL A 223 -14.89 1.81 -15.12
CA VAL A 223 -14.07 0.89 -14.32
C VAL A 223 -14.45 -0.56 -14.66
N GLU A 224 -15.75 -0.86 -14.75
CA GLU A 224 -16.28 -2.16 -15.17
C GLU A 224 -15.78 -2.62 -16.56
N GLN A 225 -15.87 -1.77 -17.59
CA GLN A 225 -15.46 -2.09 -18.97
C GLN A 225 -13.96 -2.39 -19.16
N ARG A 226 -13.13 -2.15 -18.14
CA ARG A 226 -11.69 -2.43 -18.11
C ARG A 226 -11.31 -3.52 -17.10
N ARG A 227 -12.29 -4.24 -16.54
CA ARG A 227 -12.05 -5.35 -15.61
C ARG A 227 -11.11 -6.40 -16.22
N VAL A 228 -10.09 -6.76 -15.45
CA VAL A 228 -9.18 -7.88 -15.71
C VAL A 228 -9.85 -9.19 -15.23
N GLU A 229 -9.74 -10.25 -16.02
CA GLU A 229 -10.29 -11.57 -15.72
C GLU A 229 -9.56 -12.23 -14.54
N MET A 230 -10.29 -12.93 -13.68
CA MET A 230 -9.67 -13.81 -12.69
C MET A 230 -9.09 -15.04 -13.39
N THR A 231 -7.79 -15.30 -13.20
CA THR A 231 -7.09 -16.45 -13.80
C THR A 231 -6.63 -17.38 -12.69
N ALA A 232 -6.95 -18.67 -12.76
CA ALA A 232 -6.45 -19.67 -11.82
C ALA A 232 -5.35 -20.52 -12.46
N ARG A 233 -4.28 -20.82 -11.72
CA ARG A 233 -3.30 -21.85 -12.06
C ARG A 233 -3.75 -23.21 -11.51
N ILE A 234 -3.76 -24.23 -12.36
CA ILE A 234 -3.96 -25.62 -11.97
C ILE A 234 -2.64 -26.19 -11.40
N PRO A 235 -2.56 -26.57 -10.11
CA PRO A 235 -1.30 -26.98 -9.47
C PRO A 235 -0.58 -28.13 -10.17
N GLU A 236 -1.31 -29.13 -10.65
CA GLU A 236 -0.77 -30.38 -11.20
C GLU A 236 -0.17 -30.23 -12.60
N SER A 237 -0.51 -29.14 -13.30
CA SER A 237 -0.12 -28.93 -14.71
C SER A 237 0.53 -27.57 -14.98
N GLY A 238 0.49 -26.64 -14.02
CA GLY A 238 0.94 -25.26 -14.18
C GLY A 238 0.09 -24.40 -15.13
N LEU A 239 -0.93 -24.99 -15.76
CA LEU A 239 -1.79 -24.33 -16.75
C LEU A 239 -2.61 -23.21 -16.13
N LEU A 240 -2.70 -22.09 -16.84
CA LEU A 240 -3.60 -20.99 -16.54
C LEU A 240 -4.97 -21.24 -17.19
N ILE A 241 -6.04 -21.11 -16.40
CA ILE A 241 -7.43 -21.15 -16.85
C ILE A 241 -8.19 -19.91 -16.38
N LEU A 242 -9.29 -19.57 -17.06
CA LEU A 242 -10.25 -18.60 -16.56
C LEU A 242 -10.89 -19.16 -15.28
N ASP A 243 -10.84 -18.44 -14.16
CA ASP A 243 -11.57 -18.85 -12.96
C ASP A 243 -13.04 -18.43 -13.10
N THR A 244 -13.86 -19.40 -13.50
CA THR A 244 -15.30 -19.23 -13.70
C THR A 244 -16.13 -19.40 -12.42
N LYS A 245 -15.48 -19.60 -11.26
CA LYS A 245 -16.17 -19.63 -9.97
C LYS A 245 -16.72 -18.24 -9.65
N LYS A 246 -17.93 -18.19 -9.09
CA LYS A 246 -18.49 -16.97 -8.51
C LYS A 246 -17.55 -16.49 -7.38
N ASN A 247 -16.96 -15.32 -7.54
CA ASN A 247 -16.13 -14.72 -6.49
C ASN A 247 -17.02 -14.13 -5.39
N GLU A 248 -17.23 -14.88 -4.31
CA GLU A 248 -18.10 -14.47 -3.21
C GLU A 248 -17.48 -13.34 -2.35
N LEU A 249 -16.16 -13.12 -2.48
CA LEU A 249 -15.44 -12.00 -1.85
C LEU A 249 -15.48 -10.71 -2.71
N ALA A 250 -15.96 -10.79 -3.95
CA ALA A 250 -16.18 -9.64 -4.83
C ALA A 250 -17.34 -9.91 -5.81
N PRO A 251 -18.59 -9.96 -5.31
CA PRO A 251 -19.76 -10.12 -6.18
C PRO A 251 -19.93 -8.90 -7.10
N GLU A 252 -20.52 -9.12 -8.27
CA GLU A 252 -20.61 -8.09 -9.32
C GLU A 252 -21.54 -6.91 -8.96
N VAL A 253 -22.41 -7.09 -7.96
CA VAL A 253 -23.27 -6.06 -7.36
C VAL A 253 -23.08 -6.14 -5.85
N VAL A 254 -22.71 -5.03 -5.21
CA VAL A 254 -22.52 -4.97 -3.75
C VAL A 254 -23.54 -4.05 -3.08
N GLY A 255 -24.17 -4.54 -2.01
CA GLY A 255 -25.01 -3.73 -1.11
C GLY A 255 -24.20 -2.91 -0.10
N TYR A 256 -22.94 -3.25 0.12
CA TYR A 256 -22.06 -2.65 1.14
C TYR A 256 -20.62 -2.50 0.65
N ALA A 257 -19.93 -1.47 1.14
CA ALA A 257 -18.54 -1.18 0.83
C ALA A 257 -17.58 -1.89 1.80
N SER A 258 -17.22 -3.15 1.48
CA SER A 258 -16.33 -3.99 2.31
C SER A 258 -14.95 -3.34 2.53
N GLY A 259 -14.77 -2.72 3.70
CA GLY A 259 -13.50 -2.09 4.11
C GLY A 259 -12.31 -3.05 4.20
N GLY A 260 -12.54 -4.36 4.25
CA GLY A 260 -11.50 -5.39 4.21
C GLY A 260 -11.11 -5.88 2.82
N GLY A 261 -11.93 -5.70 1.78
CA GLY A 261 -11.70 -6.36 0.50
C GLY A 261 -12.40 -5.82 -0.76
N GLY A 262 -13.30 -4.85 -0.66
CA GLY A 262 -14.28 -4.55 -1.72
C GLY A 262 -13.83 -3.67 -2.88
N LEU A 263 -12.62 -3.07 -2.88
CA LEU A 263 -12.25 -2.11 -3.93
C LEU A 263 -11.86 -2.76 -5.26
N TRP A 264 -12.29 -2.10 -6.34
CA TRP A 264 -11.83 -2.26 -7.70
C TRP A 264 -11.11 -0.99 -8.15
N GLY A 265 -10.02 -1.10 -8.91
CA GLY A 265 -9.33 0.05 -9.48
C GLY A 265 -8.07 -0.29 -10.25
N SER A 266 -7.42 0.72 -10.82
CA SER A 266 -6.16 0.54 -11.56
C SER A 266 -4.92 0.77 -10.69
N ALA A 267 -3.80 0.14 -11.04
CA ALA A 267 -2.56 0.22 -10.26
C ALA A 267 -1.99 1.66 -10.15
N PRO A 268 -2.00 2.52 -11.19
CA PRO A 268 -1.57 3.91 -11.08
C PRO A 268 -2.42 4.74 -10.11
N GLU A 269 -3.72 4.43 -9.96
CA GLU A 269 -4.56 5.10 -8.97
C GLU A 269 -4.13 4.71 -7.55
N TYR A 270 -3.92 3.42 -7.29
CA TYR A 270 -3.43 2.95 -6.00
C TYR A 270 -2.03 3.50 -5.66
N LEU A 271 -1.14 3.66 -6.65
CA LEU A 271 0.18 4.27 -6.47
C LEU A 271 0.09 5.70 -5.91
N LYS A 272 -0.94 6.48 -6.23
CA LYS A 272 -1.09 7.86 -5.70
C LYS A 272 -1.20 7.88 -4.17
N VAL A 273 -1.92 6.91 -3.59
CA VAL A 273 -2.06 6.73 -2.13
C VAL A 273 -0.70 6.40 -1.52
N LEU A 274 -0.01 5.39 -2.08
CA LEU A 274 1.32 4.99 -1.64
C LEU A 274 2.33 6.14 -1.71
N ALA A 275 2.27 6.93 -2.79
CA ALA A 275 3.17 8.05 -3.04
C ALA A 275 2.90 9.26 -2.12
N SER A 276 1.64 9.51 -1.72
CA SER A 276 1.30 10.54 -0.74
C SER A 276 1.86 10.20 0.65
N LEU A 277 1.63 8.97 1.11
CA LEU A 277 2.20 8.46 2.36
C LEU A 277 3.75 8.44 2.32
N LEU A 278 4.36 8.02 1.20
CA LEU A 278 5.81 8.04 1.03
C LEU A 278 6.38 9.46 1.10
N ARG A 279 5.71 10.44 0.48
CA ARG A 279 6.15 11.84 0.52
C ARG A 279 5.92 12.47 1.89
N ASP A 280 4.93 12.01 2.64
CA ASP A 280 4.43 12.71 3.84
C ASP A 280 3.98 14.13 3.44
N ASP A 281 3.12 14.20 2.41
CA ASP A 281 2.70 15.45 1.75
C ASP A 281 1.42 16.07 2.35
N GLY A 282 0.96 15.60 3.51
CA GLY A 282 -0.17 16.15 4.26
C GLY A 282 -1.54 16.03 3.59
N LYS A 283 -1.64 15.42 2.40
CA LYS A 283 -2.91 15.30 1.65
C LYS A 283 -3.92 14.33 2.27
N LEU A 284 -3.43 13.27 2.91
CA LEU A 284 -4.25 12.19 3.45
C LEU A 284 -4.29 12.17 4.97
N LEU A 285 -3.14 12.39 5.62
CA LEU A 285 -2.92 12.31 7.06
C LEU A 285 -1.82 13.31 7.44
N GLY A 286 -1.80 13.75 8.69
CA GLY A 286 -0.69 14.51 9.26
C GLY A 286 0.53 13.63 9.58
N SER A 287 1.73 14.21 9.51
CA SER A 287 3.00 13.50 9.63
C SER A 287 3.18 12.70 10.93
N ALA A 288 2.57 13.12 12.04
CA ALA A 288 2.58 12.36 13.28
C ALA A 288 1.80 11.03 13.17
N THR A 289 0.69 11.04 12.42
CA THR A 289 -0.17 9.88 12.16
C THR A 289 0.45 8.97 11.10
N VAL A 290 1.05 9.54 10.06
CA VAL A 290 1.89 8.78 9.11
C VAL A 290 3.02 8.08 9.86
N ALA A 291 3.76 8.78 10.72
CA ALA A 291 4.81 8.18 11.54
C ALA A 291 4.30 7.11 12.53
N GLU A 292 3.03 7.14 12.93
CA GLU A 292 2.40 6.09 13.76
C GLU A 292 2.07 4.82 12.93
N MET A 293 1.77 4.95 11.64
CA MET A 293 1.60 3.80 10.74
C MET A 293 2.89 2.99 10.63
N PHE A 294 4.04 3.65 10.46
CA PHE A 294 5.36 3.05 10.30
C PHE A 294 6.06 2.68 11.63
N LYS A 295 5.28 2.27 12.64
CA LYS A 295 5.79 1.68 13.90
C LYS A 295 5.34 0.22 14.02
N PRO A 296 6.09 -0.66 14.72
CA PRO A 296 5.58 -1.95 15.12
C PRO A 296 4.50 -1.79 16.20
N GLN A 297 3.34 -2.39 15.97
CA GLN A 297 2.12 -2.26 16.78
C GLN A 297 1.75 -3.54 17.55
N LEU A 298 2.46 -4.65 17.31
CA LEU A 298 2.19 -5.94 17.95
C LEU A 298 2.83 -6.06 19.33
N SER A 299 2.12 -6.68 20.27
CA SER A 299 2.73 -7.27 21.47
C SER A 299 3.69 -8.41 21.07
N GLN A 300 4.58 -8.84 21.98
CA GLN A 300 5.46 -9.98 21.69
C GLN A 300 4.65 -11.25 21.37
N ALA A 301 3.60 -11.55 22.14
CA ALA A 301 2.74 -12.71 21.91
C ALA A 301 1.99 -12.64 20.56
N SER A 302 1.52 -11.45 20.16
CA SER A 302 0.96 -11.22 18.83
C SER A 302 2.02 -11.37 17.72
N LYS A 303 3.26 -10.89 17.92
CA LYS A 303 4.36 -11.08 16.96
C LYS A 303 4.71 -12.56 16.83
N ASP A 304 4.82 -13.30 17.93
CA ASP A 304 5.13 -14.73 17.94
C ASP A 304 4.05 -15.54 17.21
N SER A 305 2.79 -15.19 17.42
CA SER A 305 1.63 -15.78 16.72
C SER A 305 1.66 -15.50 15.21
N TRP A 306 1.99 -14.27 14.82
CA TRP A 306 2.16 -13.88 13.41
C TRP A 306 3.33 -14.63 12.76
N MET A 307 4.49 -14.69 13.43
CA MET A 307 5.66 -15.39 12.92
C MET A 307 5.44 -16.91 12.81
N GLN A 308 4.66 -17.53 13.71
CA GLN A 308 4.24 -18.93 13.57
C GLN A 308 3.47 -19.18 12.27
N MET A 309 2.59 -18.27 11.85
CA MET A 309 1.91 -18.36 10.56
C MET A 309 2.88 -18.20 9.38
N LEU A 310 3.84 -17.27 9.47
CA LEU A 310 4.85 -17.05 8.43
C LEU A 310 5.92 -18.15 8.32
N HIS A 311 5.93 -19.14 9.21
CA HIS A 311 6.72 -20.37 9.06
C HIS A 311 6.04 -21.43 8.17
N ILE A 312 4.75 -21.27 7.85
CA ILE A 312 4.04 -22.12 6.87
C ILE A 312 4.38 -21.59 5.46
N PRO A 313 5.01 -22.37 4.56
CA PRO A 313 5.48 -21.87 3.27
C PRO A 313 4.39 -21.22 2.40
N GLU A 314 3.22 -21.82 2.35
CA GLU A 314 2.08 -21.36 1.54
C GLU A 314 1.53 -20.02 2.07
N ALA A 315 1.46 -19.88 3.40
CA ALA A 315 1.06 -18.63 4.04
C ALA A 315 2.13 -17.54 3.85
N ASN A 316 3.41 -17.89 3.96
CA ASN A 316 4.51 -16.97 3.71
C ASN A 316 4.46 -16.43 2.27
N ALA A 317 4.29 -17.31 1.28
CA ALA A 317 4.14 -16.93 -0.12
C ALA A 317 2.96 -15.97 -0.33
N ALA A 318 1.78 -16.30 0.22
CA ALA A 318 0.56 -15.52 0.09
C ALA A 318 0.61 -14.13 0.77
N PHE A 319 1.23 -14.01 1.94
CA PHE A 319 1.23 -12.76 2.71
C PHE A 319 2.43 -11.83 2.43
N THR A 320 3.60 -12.39 2.11
CA THR A 320 4.85 -11.61 2.02
C THR A 320 5.30 -11.33 0.59
N GLY A 321 4.76 -12.07 -0.38
CA GLY A 321 5.34 -12.21 -1.71
C GLY A 321 6.59 -13.09 -1.71
N ASN A 322 6.51 -14.24 -1.02
CA ASN A 322 7.54 -15.28 -0.89
C ASN A 322 8.94 -14.75 -0.53
N VAL A 323 9.06 -14.14 0.65
CA VAL A 323 10.37 -13.84 1.26
C VAL A 323 10.99 -15.10 1.89
N ASN A 324 12.23 -15.00 2.38
CA ASN A 324 12.87 -16.12 3.08
C ASN A 324 12.12 -16.48 4.37
N LEU A 325 11.93 -17.78 4.61
CA LEU A 325 11.40 -18.28 5.88
C LEU A 325 12.33 -17.88 7.03
N GLY A 326 11.75 -17.38 8.13
CA GLY A 326 12.48 -16.87 9.28
C GLY A 326 12.85 -15.39 9.22
N THR A 327 12.64 -14.69 8.10
CA THR A 327 12.76 -13.22 8.06
C THR A 327 11.73 -12.58 9.00
N GLU A 328 12.18 -11.68 9.88
CA GLU A 328 11.32 -11.13 10.93
C GLU A 328 10.37 -10.02 10.44
N PHE A 329 9.11 -10.11 10.89
CA PHE A 329 8.09 -9.09 10.68
C PHE A 329 7.36 -8.71 11.97
N SER A 330 6.68 -7.58 11.92
CA SER A 330 5.63 -7.17 12.85
C SER A 330 4.46 -6.64 12.02
N TRP A 331 3.60 -5.81 12.61
CA TRP A 331 2.48 -5.16 11.94
C TRP A 331 2.49 -3.67 12.27
N GLY A 332 2.20 -2.81 11.29
CA GLY A 332 1.97 -1.38 11.48
C GLY A 332 0.50 -1.03 11.29
N LEU A 333 0.12 0.25 11.32
CA LEU A 333 -1.28 0.60 11.02
C LEU A 333 -1.49 0.55 9.49
N GLY A 334 -2.08 -0.55 9.02
CA GLY A 334 -2.49 -0.76 7.63
C GLY A 334 -1.72 -1.82 6.83
N GLY A 335 -0.74 -2.50 7.43
CA GLY A 335 0.01 -3.57 6.76
C GLY A 335 1.12 -4.19 7.61
N MET A 336 1.79 -5.20 7.05
CA MET A 336 2.94 -5.87 7.65
C MET A 336 4.15 -4.93 7.71
N TYR A 337 4.85 -4.92 8.84
CA TYR A 337 6.03 -4.10 9.11
C TYR A 337 7.31 -4.93 8.99
N SER A 338 8.23 -4.53 8.12
CA SER A 338 9.56 -5.17 7.98
C SER A 338 10.41 -4.90 9.21
N TRP A 339 10.73 -5.93 9.99
CA TRP A 339 11.54 -5.79 11.21
C TRP A 339 13.04 -5.69 10.93
N GLU A 340 13.47 -6.08 9.73
CA GLU A 340 14.86 -6.07 9.27
C GLU A 340 14.96 -5.63 7.80
N ASP A 341 16.19 -5.53 7.29
CA ASP A 341 16.47 -5.22 5.89
C ASP A 341 16.32 -6.46 5.00
N LEU A 342 15.48 -6.38 3.97
CA LEU A 342 15.37 -7.42 2.95
C LEU A 342 16.52 -7.26 1.93
N PRO A 343 17.36 -8.28 1.68
CA PRO A 343 18.50 -8.18 0.77
C PRO A 343 18.10 -7.75 -0.65
N GLY A 344 18.63 -6.60 -1.11
CA GLY A 344 18.31 -6.02 -2.42
C GLY A 344 16.87 -5.50 -2.57
N ARG A 345 16.07 -5.49 -1.51
CA ARG A 345 14.65 -5.09 -1.47
C ARG A 345 14.47 -4.06 -0.34
N ARG A 346 13.25 -3.97 0.24
CA ARG A 346 12.85 -3.02 1.28
C ARG A 346 13.75 -3.02 2.52
N LYS A 347 13.78 -1.87 3.19
CA LYS A 347 14.46 -1.64 4.47
C LYS A 347 13.60 -1.93 5.68
N LYS A 348 14.26 -2.11 6.83
CA LYS A 348 13.61 -2.09 8.15
C LYS A 348 12.75 -0.84 8.28
N GLY A 349 11.52 -0.99 8.76
CA GLY A 349 10.57 0.12 8.89
C GLY A 349 9.70 0.38 7.65
N SER A 350 9.85 -0.40 6.58
CA SER A 350 8.88 -0.41 5.48
C SER A 350 7.55 -1.08 5.89
N LEU A 351 6.46 -0.65 5.26
CA LEU A 351 5.16 -1.34 5.29
C LEU A 351 4.90 -2.04 3.96
N ALA A 352 4.26 -3.19 4.00
CA ALA A 352 3.77 -3.90 2.82
C ALA A 352 2.49 -4.69 3.12
N TRP A 353 1.66 -4.89 2.11
CA TRP A 353 0.60 -5.90 2.13
C TRP A 353 0.21 -6.30 0.70
N GLY A 354 -0.84 -7.12 0.55
CA GLY A 354 -1.28 -7.61 -0.74
C GLY A 354 -2.78 -7.74 -0.91
N GLY A 355 -3.17 -8.13 -2.11
CA GLY A 355 -4.52 -8.52 -2.51
C GLY A 355 -4.51 -9.99 -2.94
N LEU A 356 -5.55 -10.73 -2.58
CA LEU A 356 -5.65 -12.18 -2.76
C LEU A 356 -5.23 -12.68 -4.17
N PRO A 357 -5.56 -11.99 -5.29
CA PRO A 357 -5.13 -12.38 -6.64
C PRO A 357 -3.64 -12.11 -6.97
N ASN A 358 -2.73 -12.25 -6.00
CA ASN A 358 -1.30 -11.91 -6.08
C ASN A 358 -1.01 -10.44 -6.45
N LEU A 359 -1.71 -9.49 -5.83
CA LEU A 359 -1.28 -8.10 -5.80
C LEU A 359 -0.35 -7.89 -4.59
N PHE A 360 0.74 -7.13 -4.75
CA PHE A 360 1.69 -6.84 -3.67
C PHE A 360 2.13 -5.37 -3.71
N TRP A 361 1.91 -4.62 -2.63
CA TRP A 361 2.35 -3.23 -2.50
C TRP A 361 3.35 -3.05 -1.36
N TRP A 362 4.20 -2.02 -1.47
CA TRP A 362 5.09 -1.59 -0.41
C TRP A 362 5.25 -0.07 -0.35
N ILE A 363 5.61 0.42 0.84
CA ILE A 363 6.10 1.77 1.10
C ILE A 363 7.33 1.65 1.99
N ASP A 364 8.47 2.14 1.52
CA ASP A 364 9.73 2.18 2.25
C ASP A 364 10.17 3.65 2.44
N PRO A 365 9.91 4.24 3.63
CA PRO A 365 10.34 5.60 3.94
C PRO A 365 11.86 5.78 4.02
N ALA A 366 12.63 4.71 4.26
CA ALA A 366 14.08 4.77 4.48
C ALA A 366 14.87 4.68 3.16
N ALA A 367 14.43 3.85 2.22
CA ALA A 367 14.90 3.91 0.82
C ALA A 367 14.24 5.07 0.03
N GLY A 368 13.09 5.56 0.50
CA GLY A 368 12.31 6.58 -0.21
C GLY A 368 11.63 6.03 -1.46
N ILE A 369 11.11 4.80 -1.42
CA ILE A 369 10.52 4.07 -2.57
C ILE A 369 9.14 3.51 -2.19
N ALA A 370 8.18 3.54 -3.11
CA ALA A 370 6.92 2.80 -2.98
C ALA A 370 6.50 2.18 -4.33
N GLY A 371 5.69 1.13 -4.29
CA GLY A 371 5.23 0.46 -5.52
C GLY A 371 4.13 -0.56 -5.30
N LEU A 372 3.60 -1.05 -6.42
CA LEU A 372 2.57 -2.09 -6.52
C LEU A 372 2.84 -2.97 -7.74
N TYR A 373 2.92 -4.28 -7.50
CA TYR A 373 2.72 -5.33 -8.50
C TYR A 373 1.23 -5.70 -8.52
N ALA A 374 0.57 -5.64 -9.68
CA ALA A 374 -0.84 -5.99 -9.82
C ALA A 374 -1.04 -7.08 -10.90
N SER A 375 -1.59 -8.22 -10.49
CA SER A 375 -2.12 -9.27 -11.38
C SER A 375 -3.53 -9.69 -10.92
N GLN A 376 -4.16 -10.63 -11.62
CA GLN A 376 -5.37 -11.33 -11.19
C GLN A 376 -5.14 -12.85 -11.28
N VAL A 377 -4.16 -13.34 -10.53
CA VAL A 377 -3.77 -14.77 -10.55
C VAL A 377 -4.12 -15.43 -9.23
N MET A 378 -4.71 -16.62 -9.28
CA MET A 378 -4.98 -17.50 -8.13
C MET A 378 -4.21 -18.82 -8.29
N PRO A 379 -3.86 -19.53 -7.19
CA PRO A 379 -4.10 -19.20 -5.79
C PRO A 379 -3.22 -18.03 -5.29
N ALA A 380 -3.55 -17.46 -4.13
CA ALA A 380 -2.68 -16.50 -3.46
C ALA A 380 -1.35 -17.17 -3.09
N GLY A 381 -0.23 -16.46 -3.30
CA GLY A 381 1.10 -17.06 -3.18
C GLY A 381 1.49 -17.91 -4.39
N ASP A 382 0.94 -17.61 -5.57
CA ASP A 382 1.33 -18.27 -6.83
C ASP A 382 2.83 -18.07 -7.07
N THR A 383 3.61 -19.15 -7.01
CA THR A 383 5.07 -19.08 -7.00
C THR A 383 5.64 -18.30 -8.18
N LYS A 384 5.03 -18.43 -9.37
CA LYS A 384 5.45 -17.69 -10.57
C LYS A 384 5.12 -16.20 -10.48
N SER A 385 4.01 -15.82 -9.86
CA SER A 385 3.67 -14.41 -9.58
C SER A 385 4.56 -13.83 -8.49
N THR A 386 4.91 -14.59 -7.44
CA THR A 386 5.81 -14.11 -6.37
C THR A 386 7.26 -13.98 -6.82
N GLU A 387 7.75 -14.90 -7.67
CA GLU A 387 9.06 -14.78 -8.34
C GLU A 387 9.15 -13.48 -9.16
N LEU A 388 8.12 -13.19 -9.98
CA LEU A 388 8.06 -11.99 -10.80
C LEU A 388 7.91 -10.71 -9.97
N PHE A 389 7.16 -10.75 -8.87
CA PHE A 389 7.09 -9.65 -7.89
C PHE A 389 8.46 -9.38 -7.26
N GLU A 390 9.19 -10.41 -6.84
CA GLU A 390 10.52 -10.24 -6.24
C GLU A 390 11.51 -9.61 -7.24
N GLU A 391 11.56 -10.09 -8.48
CA GLU A 391 12.47 -9.52 -9.50
C GLU A 391 12.10 -8.08 -9.87
N PHE A 392 10.80 -7.75 -9.91
CA PHE A 392 10.34 -6.36 -10.03
C PHE A 392 10.79 -5.50 -8.85
N GLU A 393 10.61 -5.97 -7.62
CA GLU A 393 11.01 -5.22 -6.43
C GLU A 393 12.54 -4.99 -6.44
N LYS A 394 13.36 -6.04 -6.61
CA LYS A 394 14.83 -5.92 -6.69
C LYS A 394 15.30 -4.92 -7.75
N ASP A 395 14.74 -4.96 -8.97
CA ASP A 395 15.18 -4.07 -10.04
C ASP A 395 14.79 -2.60 -9.78
N ILE A 396 13.68 -2.32 -9.08
CA ILE A 396 13.33 -0.95 -8.67
C ILE A 396 14.31 -0.39 -7.63
N TYR A 397 14.74 -1.17 -6.63
CA TYR A 397 15.75 -0.70 -5.67
C TYR A 397 17.11 -0.46 -6.35
N LYS A 398 17.48 -1.33 -7.30
CA LYS A 398 18.68 -1.17 -8.15
C LYS A 398 18.59 0.08 -9.05
N GLN A 399 17.47 0.34 -9.71
CA GLN A 399 17.25 1.56 -10.50
C GLN A 399 17.35 2.82 -9.61
N ALA A 400 16.73 2.80 -8.42
CA ALA A 400 16.80 3.92 -7.48
C ALA A 400 18.24 4.18 -6.99
N GLN A 401 19.03 3.14 -6.72
CA GLN A 401 20.43 3.28 -6.37
C GLN A 401 21.22 3.98 -7.49
N VAL A 402 21.12 3.49 -8.74
CA VAL A 402 21.81 4.08 -9.89
C VAL A 402 21.44 5.56 -10.09
N ILE A 403 20.15 5.90 -10.00
CA ILE A 403 19.69 7.30 -10.08
C ILE A 403 20.31 8.16 -8.98
N SER A 404 20.45 7.63 -7.75
CA SER A 404 21.09 8.35 -6.64
C SER A 404 22.60 8.52 -6.82
N GLU A 405 23.27 7.58 -7.49
CA GLU A 405 24.70 7.61 -7.77
C GLU A 405 25.02 8.61 -8.89
N SER A 406 24.24 8.63 -9.98
CA SER A 406 24.37 9.64 -11.03
C SER A 406 24.14 11.07 -10.51
N ALA A 407 23.10 11.28 -9.70
CA ALA A 407 22.85 12.59 -9.09
C ALA A 407 24.02 13.07 -8.20
N ARG A 408 24.73 12.14 -7.54
CA ARG A 408 25.94 12.44 -6.76
C ARG A 408 27.14 12.76 -7.65
N SER A 409 27.36 12.04 -8.75
CA SER A 409 28.46 12.35 -9.67
C SER A 409 28.30 13.73 -10.30
N ASP A 410 27.09 14.07 -10.77
CA ASP A 410 26.83 15.35 -11.43
C ASP A 410 27.02 16.53 -10.47
N THR A 411 26.66 16.33 -9.19
CA THR A 411 26.94 17.29 -8.10
C THR A 411 28.45 17.44 -7.86
N GLN A 412 29.22 16.34 -7.85
CA GLN A 412 30.67 16.39 -7.67
C GLN A 412 31.40 17.05 -8.85
N PHE A 413 31.00 16.77 -10.10
CA PHE A 413 31.51 17.46 -11.28
C PHE A 413 31.24 18.96 -11.20
N THR A 414 30.01 19.37 -10.86
CA THR A 414 29.65 20.79 -10.68
C THR A 414 30.52 21.47 -9.62
N VAL A 415 30.73 20.84 -8.46
CA VAL A 415 31.61 21.38 -7.40
C VAL A 415 33.07 21.46 -7.85
N HIS A 416 33.54 20.51 -8.66
CA HIS A 416 34.90 20.56 -9.23
C HIS A 416 35.06 21.64 -10.30
N GLU A 417 34.07 21.88 -11.17
CA GLU A 417 34.12 23.01 -12.11
C GLU A 417 34.12 24.35 -11.36
N PHE A 418 33.27 24.53 -10.34
CA PHE A 418 33.27 25.75 -9.53
C PHE A 418 34.58 25.97 -8.76
N THR A 419 35.22 24.92 -8.23
CA THR A 419 36.53 25.05 -7.57
C THR A 419 37.69 25.24 -8.56
N ALA A 420 37.60 24.68 -9.77
CA ALA A 420 38.52 24.99 -10.85
C ALA A 420 38.41 26.47 -11.25
N TYR A 421 37.20 26.99 -11.45
CA TYR A 421 36.96 28.39 -11.81
C TYR A 421 37.43 29.35 -10.70
N ALA A 422 37.18 29.02 -9.43
CA ALA A 422 37.64 29.79 -8.27
C ALA A 422 39.16 29.74 -8.02
N SER A 423 39.87 28.75 -8.59
CA SER A 423 41.34 28.69 -8.56
C SER A 423 41.97 29.42 -9.75
N ALA A 424 41.40 29.30 -10.95
CA ALA A 424 41.82 30.05 -12.14
C ALA A 424 41.65 31.57 -11.96
N SER A 425 40.62 32.03 -11.23
CA SER A 425 40.42 33.44 -10.90
C SER A 425 41.35 33.98 -9.79
N ARG A 426 42.37 33.22 -9.35
CA ARG A 426 43.39 33.65 -8.38
C ARG A 426 44.79 33.82 -8.95
N SER A 427 45.00 33.62 -10.26
CA SER A 427 46.33 33.71 -10.88
C SER A 427 46.69 35.05 -11.55
N GLU A 428 45.93 36.12 -11.29
CA GLU A 428 46.29 37.48 -11.75
C GLU A 428 46.95 38.32 -10.64
N ASN A 429 48.29 38.37 -10.71
CA ASN A 429 49.21 39.42 -10.22
C ASN A 429 48.73 40.36 -9.09
N TYR A 430 49.17 40.06 -7.85
CA TYR A 430 49.38 41.07 -6.80
C TYR A 430 50.88 41.32 -6.62
N MET A 431 51.35 42.53 -6.94
CA MET A 431 52.65 43.04 -6.47
C MET A 431 52.51 43.62 -5.06
N PRO A 432 53.50 43.41 -4.16
CA PRO A 432 53.49 44.01 -2.82
C PRO A 432 54.02 45.45 -2.85
N LEU A 433 53.40 46.33 -2.07
CA LEU A 433 53.90 47.68 -1.77
C LEU A 433 53.89 47.89 -0.25
N HIS A 434 55.01 48.37 0.29
CA HIS A 434 55.25 48.44 1.74
C HIS A 434 54.80 49.76 2.38
N CYS A 435 54.23 49.64 3.59
CA CYS A 435 54.31 50.56 4.73
C CYS A 435 54.21 52.10 4.49
N LEU A 436 53.18 52.75 5.07
CA LEU A 436 53.31 53.57 6.30
C LEU A 436 52.03 54.34 6.68
N GLY A 437 51.72 54.37 7.99
CA GLY A 437 51.37 55.63 8.68
C GLY A 437 49.90 56.04 8.90
N CYS A 438 49.59 56.28 10.19
CA CYS A 438 48.61 57.24 10.72
C CYS A 438 47.09 56.96 10.66
N CYS A 439 46.39 57.60 11.60
CA CYS A 439 44.97 57.42 11.94
C CYS A 439 44.00 58.06 10.92
N GLY A 440 42.82 57.45 10.74
CA GLY A 440 41.73 58.00 9.93
C GLY A 440 40.35 57.48 10.36
N THR A 441 39.44 58.41 10.65
CA THR A 441 38.08 58.26 11.21
C THR A 441 37.13 57.39 10.35
N PHE A 442 36.18 56.69 11.00
CA PHE A 442 35.03 56.05 10.34
C PHE A 442 34.02 57.07 9.77
N MET A 443 33.58 56.91 8.51
CA MET A 443 32.15 56.98 8.10
C MET A 443 31.90 56.55 6.62
N ALA A 444 30.65 56.19 6.32
CA ALA A 444 30.17 55.42 5.15
C ALA A 444 30.28 56.03 3.74
N HIS A 445 30.31 55.19 2.67
CA HIS A 445 29.13 54.94 1.78
C HIS A 445 29.37 54.11 0.47
N SER A 446 28.40 53.24 0.14
CA SER A 446 27.78 52.99 -1.21
C SER A 446 28.55 52.41 -2.44
N LYS A 447 27.90 51.42 -3.11
CA LYS A 447 28.09 50.90 -4.51
C LYS A 447 29.35 50.03 -4.72
N VAL A 448 29.43 49.09 -5.68
CA VAL A 448 29.10 49.06 -7.14
C VAL A 448 28.36 47.77 -7.59
N LEU A 449 27.91 47.68 -8.85
CA LEU A 449 27.06 46.65 -9.47
C LEU A 449 27.64 46.06 -10.79
N GLN A 450 27.19 44.85 -11.17
CA GLN A 450 27.18 44.25 -12.54
C GLN A 450 28.55 43.92 -13.18
N SER A 451 28.69 43.01 -14.17
CA SER A 451 27.75 42.42 -15.18
C SER A 451 27.92 40.87 -15.28
N LEU A 452 27.43 40.06 -16.24
CA LEU A 452 26.84 40.27 -17.59
C LEU A 452 26.06 39.01 -18.08
N VAL A 453 25.00 39.16 -18.89
CA VAL A 453 24.31 38.05 -19.62
C VAL A 453 23.76 38.53 -20.98
N MET A 454 23.60 37.60 -21.94
CA MET A 454 22.96 37.67 -23.28
C MET A 454 23.78 38.16 -24.49
N ILE A 455 23.45 37.57 -25.65
CA ILE A 455 24.10 37.74 -26.97
C ILE A 455 23.03 37.95 -28.07
N THR A 456 23.19 39.06 -28.81
CA THR A 456 22.69 39.43 -30.17
C THR A 456 21.32 38.98 -30.72
N ALA A 457 20.55 39.96 -31.21
CA ALA A 457 19.73 39.83 -32.42
C ALA A 457 19.56 41.19 -33.16
N THR A 458 19.91 41.23 -34.45
CA THR A 458 19.82 42.39 -35.39
C THR A 458 19.80 41.78 -36.82
N PHE A 459 19.10 42.21 -37.89
CA PHE A 459 18.56 43.48 -38.45
C PHE A 459 17.28 43.14 -39.28
N SER A 460 16.40 44.01 -39.82
CA SER A 460 16.02 45.44 -39.69
C SER A 460 14.64 45.63 -40.41
N LYS A 461 14.32 46.77 -41.04
CA LYS A 461 13.04 47.05 -41.76
C LYS A 461 13.19 47.47 -43.23
N ILE A 462 12.28 46.98 -44.08
CA ILE A 462 11.72 47.60 -45.31
C ILE A 462 10.26 47.11 -45.43
N GLY A 463 9.24 47.84 -45.91
CA GLY A 463 9.18 49.27 -46.27
C GLY A 463 8.10 49.58 -47.33
N ASN A 464 6.87 49.94 -46.90
CA ASN A 464 5.73 50.46 -47.70
C ASN A 464 5.37 49.76 -49.03
N LYS A 465 4.32 48.93 -49.02
CA LYS A 465 2.98 49.37 -49.44
C LYS A 465 1.87 48.41 -48.98
#